data_AF-A0A7J6I5L7-F1
#
_entry.id   AF-A0A7J6I5L7-F1
#
_cell.length_a   1.000
_cell.length_b   1.000
_cell.length_c   1.000
_cell.angle_alpha   90.00
_cell.angle_beta   90.00
_cell.angle_gamma   90.00
#
_symmetry.space_group_name_H-M   'P 1'
#
loop_
_entity.id
_entity.type
_entity.pdbx_description
1 polymer ?
#
loop_
_entity_poly.entity_id
_entity_poly.type
_entity_poly.pdbx_seq_one_letter_code
_entity_poly.pdbx_strand_id
1 'polypeptide(L)'
;MPETLYLTINIVDRFLSMKVVPRRELQLVGISSMLLASKYEEIWATEVNDFVCISDNAYVKEQILVMEKAILVKLGWYLTVPTPYVFLVRYIKASVPNVDEELENMVFFFAELGVMHYSAVIAHCASTIAASAVYAARCTLKRSPAWTETLEHNTGYSENQLIDCAKLLVGFHSGAAESKLKAVFKKYSSIKSGAVALYSPAKELLAESSSDQ
;
A
#
# COMPACT_ATOMS: atom_id res chain seq x y z
N MET A 1 -4.04 11.10 -5.18
CA MET A 1 -2.63 10.64 -5.16
C MET A 1 -2.33 9.26 -4.57
N PRO A 2 -3.25 8.44 -4.01
CA PRO A 2 -2.86 7.11 -3.54
C PRO A 2 -2.43 6.17 -4.69
N GLU A 3 -3.11 6.16 -5.84
CA GLU A 3 -2.80 5.26 -6.98
C GLU A 3 -1.33 5.36 -7.43
N THR A 4 -0.82 6.57 -7.63
CA THR A 4 0.57 6.85 -8.03
C THR A 4 1.59 6.15 -7.12
N LEU A 5 1.36 6.11 -5.80
CA LEU A 5 2.23 5.40 -4.86
C LEU A 5 2.21 3.88 -5.12
N TYR A 6 1.02 3.30 -5.24
CA TYR A 6 0.89 1.85 -5.46
C TYR A 6 1.47 1.43 -6.82
N LEU A 7 1.28 2.22 -7.87
CA LEU A 7 1.87 1.98 -9.17
C LEU A 7 3.41 2.12 -9.12
N THR A 8 3.93 3.11 -8.38
CA THR A 8 5.37 3.27 -8.16
C THR A 8 5.98 2.00 -7.56
N ILE A 9 5.38 1.47 -6.49
CA ILE A 9 5.85 0.24 -5.83
C ILE A 9 5.81 -0.94 -6.81
N ASN A 10 4.72 -1.08 -7.57
CA ASN A 10 4.60 -2.14 -8.58
C ASN A 10 5.70 -2.06 -9.65
N ILE A 11 6.01 -0.86 -10.16
CA ILE A 11 7.06 -0.64 -11.16
C ILE A 11 8.43 -1.01 -10.57
N VAL A 12 8.73 -0.57 -9.34
CA VAL A 12 9.99 -0.89 -8.64
C VAL A 12 10.15 -2.40 -8.50
N ASP A 13 9.15 -3.10 -7.96
CA ASP A 13 9.22 -4.54 -7.70
C ASP A 13 9.40 -5.35 -8.99
N ARG A 14 8.64 -5.02 -10.04
CA ARG A 14 8.76 -5.69 -11.34
C ARG A 14 10.08 -5.40 -12.03
N PHE A 15 10.62 -4.20 -11.88
CA PHE A 15 11.92 -3.89 -12.46
C PHE A 15 13.05 -4.65 -11.76
N LEU A 16 13.02 -4.67 -10.42
CA LEU A 16 14.02 -5.36 -9.60
C LEU A 16 13.93 -6.89 -9.71
N SER A 17 12.77 -7.46 -10.03
CA SER A 17 12.64 -8.89 -10.31
C SER A 17 13.31 -9.32 -11.62
N MET A 18 13.54 -8.39 -12.55
CA MET A 18 14.12 -8.67 -13.86
C MET A 18 15.53 -8.08 -14.06
N LYS A 19 16.00 -7.21 -13.15
CA LYS A 19 17.31 -6.56 -13.22
C LYS A 19 17.94 -6.44 -11.83
N VAL A 20 19.14 -6.97 -11.69
CA VAL A 20 19.97 -6.73 -10.50
C VAL A 20 20.48 -5.28 -10.54
N VAL A 21 20.19 -4.53 -9.49
CA VAL A 21 20.56 -3.11 -9.36
C VAL A 21 21.41 -2.94 -8.10
N PRO A 22 22.56 -2.24 -8.16
CA PRO A 22 23.37 -1.99 -6.98
C PRO A 22 22.65 -1.03 -6.02
N ARG A 23 22.88 -1.21 -4.71
CA ARG A 23 22.23 -0.41 -3.66
C ARG A 23 22.27 1.11 -3.89
N ARG A 24 23.37 1.63 -4.42
CA ARG A 24 23.58 3.07 -4.72
C ARG A 24 22.64 3.63 -5.80
N GLU A 25 22.04 2.77 -6.62
CA GLU A 25 21.13 3.13 -7.71
C GLU A 25 19.66 2.86 -7.34
N LEU A 26 19.37 2.29 -6.16
CA LEU A 26 17.99 1.99 -5.77
C LEU A 26 17.13 3.26 -5.63
N GLN A 27 17.69 4.35 -5.11
CA GLN A 27 16.97 5.62 -5.05
C GLN A 27 16.68 6.15 -6.46
N LEU A 28 17.63 6.04 -7.40
CA LEU A 28 17.43 6.41 -8.80
C LEU A 28 16.29 5.60 -9.45
N VAL A 29 16.24 4.29 -9.20
CA VAL A 29 15.11 3.44 -9.65
C VAL A 29 13.80 3.91 -9.02
N GLY A 30 13.78 4.18 -7.71
CA GLY A 30 12.59 4.64 -7.00
C GLY A 30 12.03 5.94 -7.55
N ILE A 31 12.85 6.99 -7.68
CA ILE A 31 12.41 8.29 -8.19
C ILE A 31 11.99 8.22 -9.66
N SER A 32 12.66 7.40 -10.48
CA SER A 32 12.31 7.23 -11.90
C SER A 32 11.01 6.46 -12.06
N SER A 33 10.76 5.46 -11.19
CA SER A 33 9.49 4.73 -11.14
C SER A 33 8.35 5.63 -10.69
N MET A 34 8.61 6.52 -9.73
CA MET A 34 7.62 7.49 -9.26
C MET A 34 7.30 8.55 -10.32
N LEU A 35 8.31 9.05 -11.04
CA LEU A 35 8.11 9.91 -12.21
C LEU A 35 7.21 9.24 -13.27
N LEU A 36 7.48 7.96 -13.58
CA LEU A 36 6.66 7.18 -14.51
C LEU A 36 5.21 7.05 -14.04
N ALA A 37 5.01 6.66 -12.78
CA ALA A 37 3.69 6.53 -12.20
C ALA A 37 2.94 7.87 -12.20
N SER A 38 3.60 8.98 -11.85
CA SER A 38 3.02 10.32 -11.89
C SER A 38 2.61 10.74 -13.29
N LYS A 39 3.42 10.46 -14.32
CA LYS A 39 3.07 10.71 -15.73
C LYS A 39 1.87 9.88 -16.19
N TYR A 40 1.67 8.70 -15.59
CA TYR A 40 0.62 7.78 -15.99
C TYR A 40 -0.72 8.07 -15.31
N GLU A 41 -0.71 8.39 -14.01
CA GLU A 41 -1.92 8.49 -13.18
C GLU A 41 -2.37 9.93 -12.87
N GLU A 42 -1.44 10.90 -12.82
CA GLU A 42 -1.78 12.27 -12.43
C GLU A 42 -2.18 13.11 -13.64
N ILE A 43 -3.24 13.90 -13.50
CA ILE A 43 -3.66 14.89 -14.52
C ILE A 43 -2.52 15.88 -14.77
N TRP A 44 -1.84 16.29 -13.70
CA TRP A 44 -0.71 17.21 -13.71
C TRP A 44 0.51 16.50 -13.13
N ALA A 45 1.26 15.83 -14.00
CA ALA A 45 2.47 15.12 -13.61
C ALA A 45 3.55 16.10 -13.12
N THR A 46 4.26 15.69 -12.07
CA THR A 46 5.41 16.39 -11.51
C THR A 46 6.57 16.46 -12.51
N GLU A 47 7.28 17.58 -12.57
CA GLU A 47 8.38 17.76 -13.51
C GLU A 47 9.63 16.99 -13.08
N VAL A 48 10.47 16.61 -14.04
CA VAL A 48 11.72 15.87 -13.75
C VAL A 48 12.64 16.66 -12.81
N ASN A 49 12.63 17.99 -12.88
CA ASN A 49 13.44 18.85 -12.02
C ASN A 49 13.00 18.80 -10.55
N ASP A 50 11.72 18.55 -10.28
CA ASP A 50 11.25 18.37 -8.90
C ASP A 50 11.81 17.07 -8.32
N PHE A 51 11.93 16.01 -9.12
CA PHE A 51 12.57 14.76 -8.68
C PHE A 51 14.07 14.90 -8.45
N VAL A 52 14.76 15.72 -9.26
CA VAL A 52 16.16 16.11 -8.99
C VAL A 52 16.26 16.77 -7.62
N CYS A 53 15.38 17.75 -7.34
CA CYS A 53 15.34 18.46 -6.07
C CYS A 53 15.00 17.53 -4.88
N ILE A 54 13.98 16.69 -4.99
CA ILE A 54 13.55 15.74 -3.95
C ILE A 54 14.64 14.69 -3.65
N SER A 55 15.48 14.38 -4.64
CA SER A 55 16.65 13.51 -4.44
C SER A 55 17.84 14.19 -3.76
N ASP A 56 17.69 15.43 -3.27
CA ASP A 56 18.76 16.26 -2.73
C ASP A 56 19.92 16.45 -3.72
N ASN A 57 19.58 16.60 -5.01
CA ASN A 57 20.53 16.70 -6.12
C ASN A 57 21.51 15.50 -6.20
N ALA A 58 21.16 14.34 -5.64
CA ALA A 58 21.95 13.12 -5.77
C ALA A 58 22.08 12.64 -7.23
N TYR A 59 21.12 13.04 -8.08
CA TYR A 59 21.08 12.68 -9.49
C TYR A 59 20.78 13.89 -10.37
N VAL A 60 21.35 13.91 -11.58
CA VAL A 60 21.02 14.90 -12.61
C VAL A 60 19.84 14.42 -13.47
N LYS A 61 19.17 15.35 -14.13
CA LYS A 61 18.00 15.11 -15.00
C LYS A 61 18.23 13.98 -15.99
N GLU A 62 19.41 13.95 -16.62
CA GLU A 62 19.77 12.97 -17.64
C GLU A 62 19.79 11.54 -17.06
N GLN A 63 20.27 11.37 -15.82
CA GLN A 63 20.30 10.06 -15.16
C GLN A 63 18.90 9.53 -14.90
N ILE A 64 17.98 10.40 -14.46
CA ILE A 64 16.57 10.05 -14.24
C ILE A 64 15.91 9.63 -15.55
N LEU A 65 16.12 10.40 -16.63
CA LEU A 65 15.54 10.08 -17.94
C LEU A 65 16.10 8.78 -18.54
N VAL A 66 17.40 8.52 -18.36
CA VAL A 66 18.02 7.25 -18.79
C VAL A 66 17.45 6.07 -18.01
N MET A 67 17.27 6.20 -16.69
CA MET A 67 16.68 5.15 -15.86
C MET A 67 15.20 4.94 -16.19
N GLU A 68 14.42 6.01 -16.37
CA GLU A 68 13.03 5.98 -16.82
C GLU A 68 12.88 5.13 -18.10
N LYS A 69 13.70 5.44 -19.12
CA LYS A 69 13.71 4.68 -20.38
C LYS A 69 14.08 3.21 -20.16
N ALA A 70 15.08 2.94 -19.31
CA ALA A 70 15.50 1.57 -19.00
C ALA A 70 14.38 0.76 -18.32
N ILE A 71 13.62 1.38 -17.41
CA ILE A 71 12.47 0.76 -16.75
C ILE A 71 11.39 0.44 -17.78
N LEU A 72 10.99 1.40 -18.61
CA LEU A 72 9.97 1.22 -19.64
C LEU A 72 10.31 0.08 -20.62
N VAL A 73 11.55 0.06 -21.12
CA VAL A 73 12.02 -0.99 -22.02
C VAL A 73 11.98 -2.35 -21.33
N LYS A 74 12.40 -2.44 -20.08
CA LYS A 74 12.44 -3.71 -19.35
C LYS A 74 11.05 -4.25 -19.03
N LEU A 75 10.10 -3.37 -18.74
CA LEU A 75 8.70 -3.71 -18.47
C LEU A 75 7.86 -3.88 -19.75
N GLY A 76 8.44 -3.69 -20.93
CA GLY A 76 7.72 -3.79 -22.20
C GLY A 76 6.58 -2.78 -22.33
N TRP A 77 6.70 -1.62 -21.68
CA TRP A 77 5.64 -0.59 -21.62
C TRP A 77 4.33 -1.02 -20.95
N TYR A 78 4.30 -2.19 -20.29
CA TYR A 78 3.13 -2.66 -19.56
C TYR A 78 3.02 -1.98 -18.19
N LEU A 79 2.44 -0.78 -18.16
CA LEU A 79 2.18 -0.01 -16.94
C LEU A 79 0.75 -0.17 -16.41
N THR A 80 -0.21 -0.53 -17.28
CA THR A 80 -1.60 -0.77 -16.89
C THR A 80 -1.74 -2.08 -16.13
N VAL A 81 -1.71 -2.01 -14.81
CA VAL A 81 -1.80 -3.17 -13.93
C VAL A 81 -2.79 -2.90 -12.79
N PRO A 82 -3.48 -3.91 -12.26
CA PRO A 82 -4.32 -3.73 -11.10
C PRO A 82 -3.45 -3.54 -9.85
N THR A 83 -3.50 -2.35 -9.27
CA THR A 83 -2.86 -2.06 -7.97
C THR A 83 -3.82 -2.37 -6.82
N PRO A 84 -3.36 -2.43 -5.56
CA PRO A 84 -4.27 -2.57 -4.42
C PRO A 84 -5.34 -1.47 -4.38
N TYR A 85 -5.03 -0.25 -4.83
CA TYR A 85 -5.95 0.88 -4.75
C TYR A 85 -7.26 0.67 -5.52
N VAL A 86 -7.23 0.11 -6.72
CA VAL A 86 -8.46 -0.13 -7.50
C VAL A 86 -9.42 -1.07 -6.77
N PHE A 87 -8.89 -2.02 -5.99
CA PHE A 87 -9.69 -2.90 -5.13
C PHE A 87 -10.16 -2.18 -3.87
N LEU A 88 -9.28 -1.41 -3.21
CA LEU A 88 -9.61 -0.66 -1.99
C LEU A 88 -10.83 0.24 -2.19
N VAL A 89 -10.86 1.04 -3.26
CA VAL A 89 -11.97 1.95 -3.55
C VAL A 89 -13.29 1.18 -3.70
N ARG A 90 -13.27 -0.01 -4.29
CA ARG A 90 -14.46 -0.86 -4.43
C ARG A 90 -14.88 -1.48 -3.09
N TYR A 91 -13.92 -2.02 -2.34
CA TYR A 91 -14.22 -2.74 -1.10
C TYR A 91 -14.63 -1.81 0.05
N ILE A 92 -14.07 -0.60 0.12
CA ILE A 92 -14.52 0.43 1.07
C ILE A 92 -15.99 0.79 0.81
N LYS A 93 -16.37 0.99 -0.46
CA LYS A 93 -17.77 1.27 -0.84
C LYS A 93 -18.73 0.12 -0.50
N ALA A 94 -18.27 -1.13 -0.56
CA ALA A 94 -19.07 -2.28 -0.17
C ALA A 94 -19.17 -2.47 1.35
N SER A 95 -18.28 -1.84 2.12
CA SER A 95 -18.14 -2.00 3.57
C SER A 95 -19.15 -1.19 4.38
N VAL A 96 -19.56 -0.02 3.86
CA VAL A 96 -20.44 0.92 4.56
C VAL A 96 -21.48 1.51 3.60
N PRO A 97 -22.73 1.70 4.04
CA PRO A 97 -23.79 2.29 3.20
C PRO A 97 -23.60 3.80 2.97
N ASN A 98 -22.91 4.48 3.87
CA ASN A 98 -22.63 5.92 3.84
C ASN A 98 -21.12 6.15 3.91
N VAL A 99 -20.67 7.35 3.54
CA VAL A 99 -19.26 7.75 3.64
C VAL A 99 -18.82 7.72 5.12
N ASP A 100 -17.81 6.90 5.42
CA ASP A 100 -17.13 6.81 6.71
C ASP A 100 -15.64 7.11 6.48
N GLU A 101 -15.26 8.39 6.63
CA GLU A 101 -13.89 8.86 6.39
C GLU A 101 -12.88 8.24 7.38
N GLU A 102 -13.31 7.91 8.59
CA GLU A 102 -12.47 7.26 9.59
C GLU A 102 -12.11 5.84 9.14
N LEU A 103 -13.10 5.08 8.69
CA LEU A 103 -12.89 3.76 8.12
C LEU A 103 -12.01 3.83 6.86
N GLU A 104 -12.30 4.75 5.94
CA GLU A 104 -11.51 4.91 4.71
C GLU A 104 -10.04 5.21 5.01
N ASN A 105 -9.77 6.15 5.93
CA ASN A 105 -8.40 6.46 6.36
C ASN A 105 -7.72 5.25 7.02
N MET A 106 -8.44 4.50 7.88
CA MET A 106 -7.89 3.31 8.53
C MET A 106 -7.56 2.20 7.53
N VAL A 107 -8.41 2.02 6.52
CA VAL A 107 -8.19 1.06 5.43
C VAL A 107 -6.95 1.43 4.63
N PHE A 108 -6.80 2.70 4.22
CA PHE A 108 -5.61 3.13 3.50
C PHE A 108 -4.34 3.04 4.36
N PHE A 109 -4.44 3.31 5.66
CA PHE A 109 -3.33 3.11 6.59
C PHE A 109 -2.84 1.65 6.58
N PHE A 110 -3.74 0.68 6.72
CA PHE A 110 -3.38 -0.74 6.67
C PHE A 110 -2.85 -1.16 5.30
N ALA A 111 -3.47 -0.70 4.22
CA ALA A 111 -3.00 -1.03 2.87
C ALA A 111 -1.59 -0.49 2.60
N GLU A 112 -1.30 0.76 3.01
CA GLU A 112 0.03 1.35 2.90
C GLU A 112 1.05 0.63 3.79
N LEU A 113 0.68 0.24 5.02
CA LEU A 113 1.54 -0.63 5.83
C LEU A 113 1.84 -1.97 5.15
N GLY A 114 0.84 -2.58 4.52
CA GLY A 114 0.98 -3.85 3.80
C GLY A 114 1.97 -3.75 2.65
N VAL A 115 1.84 -2.75 1.78
CA VAL A 115 2.73 -2.61 0.61
C VAL A 115 4.15 -2.16 0.97
N MET A 116 4.35 -1.58 2.15
CA MET A 116 5.69 -1.25 2.67
C MET A 116 6.45 -2.48 3.20
N HIS A 117 5.78 -3.61 3.43
CA HIS A 117 6.39 -4.84 3.92
C HIS A 117 6.42 -5.90 2.83
N TYR A 118 7.63 -6.23 2.37
CA TYR A 118 7.85 -7.21 1.31
C TYR A 118 7.19 -8.57 1.60
N SER A 119 7.18 -9.02 2.85
CA SER A 119 6.54 -10.28 3.26
C SER A 119 5.04 -10.34 2.92
N ALA A 120 4.32 -9.23 3.00
CA ALA A 120 2.91 -9.20 2.64
C ALA A 120 2.70 -9.18 1.12
N VAL A 121 3.52 -8.40 0.40
CA VAL A 121 3.42 -8.24 -1.07
C VAL A 121 3.76 -9.54 -1.80
N ILE A 122 4.70 -10.35 -1.29
CA ILE A 122 5.02 -11.65 -1.91
C ILE A 122 4.00 -12.75 -1.58
N ALA A 123 3.38 -12.68 -0.40
CA ALA A 123 2.49 -13.73 0.09
C ALA A 123 1.05 -13.57 -0.42
N HIS A 124 0.65 -12.33 -0.74
CA HIS A 124 -0.73 -12.00 -1.05
C HIS A 124 -0.83 -11.10 -2.29
N CYS A 125 -1.84 -11.34 -3.12
CA CYS A 125 -2.10 -10.48 -4.28
C CYS A 125 -2.79 -9.17 -3.85
N ALA A 126 -2.85 -8.21 -4.78
CA ALA A 126 -3.39 -6.87 -4.53
C ALA A 126 -4.82 -6.87 -3.96
N SER A 127 -5.69 -7.77 -4.43
CA SER A 127 -7.07 -7.87 -3.94
C SER A 127 -7.15 -8.45 -2.53
N THR A 128 -6.32 -9.45 -2.19
CA THR A 128 -6.26 -10.00 -0.83
C THR A 128 -5.75 -8.95 0.17
N ILE A 129 -4.71 -8.18 -0.18
CA ILE A 129 -4.21 -7.09 0.67
C ILE A 129 -5.32 -6.05 0.89
N ALA A 130 -6.04 -5.67 -0.17
CA ALA A 130 -7.11 -4.70 -0.06
C ALA A 130 -8.28 -5.19 0.82
N ALA A 131 -8.75 -6.42 0.62
CA ALA A 131 -9.82 -7.02 1.42
C ALA A 131 -9.40 -7.18 2.90
N SER A 132 -8.16 -7.62 3.14
CA SER A 132 -7.62 -7.79 4.49
C SER A 132 -7.43 -6.45 5.20
N ALA A 133 -7.07 -5.38 4.48
CA ALA A 133 -7.02 -4.03 5.03
C ALA A 133 -8.41 -3.54 5.47
N VAL A 134 -9.47 -3.82 4.68
CA VAL A 134 -10.86 -3.55 5.07
C VAL A 134 -11.25 -4.32 6.33
N TYR A 135 -10.97 -5.62 6.36
CA TYR A 135 -11.28 -6.46 7.52
C TYR A 135 -10.53 -5.98 8.79
N ALA A 136 -9.21 -5.79 8.71
CA ALA A 136 -8.39 -5.30 9.83
C ALA A 136 -8.84 -3.91 10.34
N ALA A 137 -9.21 -3.00 9.43
CA ALA A 137 -9.74 -1.68 9.78
C ALA A 137 -11.06 -1.79 10.55
N ARG A 138 -11.99 -2.63 10.08
CA ARG A 138 -13.28 -2.86 10.74
C ARG A 138 -13.09 -3.47 12.13
N CYS A 139 -12.20 -4.45 12.29
CA CYS A 139 -11.84 -5.01 13.60
C CYS A 139 -11.27 -3.92 14.53
N THR A 140 -10.36 -3.09 14.02
CA THR A 140 -9.70 -2.04 14.83
C THR A 140 -10.68 -0.95 15.28
N LEU A 141 -11.61 -0.58 14.41
CA LEU A 141 -12.68 0.39 14.68
C LEU A 141 -13.93 -0.23 15.33
N LYS A 142 -13.85 -1.52 15.72
CA LYS A 142 -14.92 -2.28 16.38
C LYS A 142 -16.26 -2.25 15.63
N ARG A 143 -16.21 -2.28 14.29
CA ARG A 143 -17.39 -2.38 13.44
C ARG A 143 -17.87 -3.83 13.40
N SER A 144 -19.11 -4.08 13.81
CA SER A 144 -19.70 -5.43 13.86
C SER A 144 -20.88 -5.57 12.88
N PRO A 145 -20.99 -6.67 12.12
CA PRO A 145 -19.98 -7.73 12.00
C PRO A 145 -18.72 -7.22 11.28
N ALA A 146 -17.55 -7.76 11.65
CA ALA A 146 -16.27 -7.32 11.09
C ALA A 146 -16.13 -7.66 9.59
N TRP A 147 -16.66 -8.80 9.17
CA TRP A 147 -16.83 -9.17 7.76
C TRP A 147 -18.33 -9.38 7.48
N THR A 148 -18.88 -8.64 6.52
CA THR A 148 -20.32 -8.69 6.20
C THR A 148 -20.57 -9.58 4.98
N GLU A 149 -21.78 -10.12 4.86
CA GLU A 149 -22.21 -10.86 3.65
C GLU A 149 -22.06 -10.01 2.38
N THR A 150 -22.33 -8.70 2.46
CA THR A 150 -22.09 -7.77 1.35
C THR A 150 -20.62 -7.72 0.93
N LEU A 151 -19.69 -7.70 1.90
CA LEU A 151 -18.25 -7.71 1.61
C LEU A 151 -17.83 -9.06 1.00
N GLU A 152 -18.29 -10.17 1.55
CA GLU A 152 -18.03 -11.50 1.00
C GLU A 152 -18.55 -11.63 -0.44
N HIS A 153 -19.78 -11.20 -0.71
CA HIS A 153 -20.37 -11.21 -2.04
C HIS A 153 -19.60 -10.32 -3.05
N ASN A 154 -19.18 -9.12 -2.64
CA ASN A 154 -18.53 -8.16 -3.56
C ASN A 154 -17.04 -8.41 -3.77
N THR A 155 -16.38 -9.06 -2.82
CA THR A 155 -14.94 -9.36 -2.87
C THR A 155 -14.65 -10.77 -3.35
N GLY A 156 -15.58 -11.71 -3.11
CA GLY A 156 -15.39 -13.15 -3.32
C GLY A 156 -14.54 -13.82 -2.23
N TYR A 157 -14.20 -13.12 -1.15
CA TYR A 157 -13.40 -13.66 -0.05
C TYR A 157 -14.23 -13.90 1.21
N SER A 158 -14.06 -15.08 1.79
CA SER A 158 -14.50 -15.39 3.14
C SER A 158 -13.52 -14.86 4.19
N GLU A 159 -13.98 -14.69 5.43
CA GLU A 159 -13.14 -14.24 6.55
C GLU A 159 -11.90 -15.13 6.75
N ASN A 160 -12.07 -16.45 6.64
CA ASN A 160 -10.99 -17.43 6.77
C ASN A 160 -9.88 -17.26 5.72
N GLN A 161 -10.20 -16.74 4.54
CA GLN A 161 -9.20 -16.50 3.49
C GLN A 161 -8.40 -15.21 3.72
N LEU A 162 -8.89 -14.31 4.58
CA LEU A 162 -8.30 -13.01 4.86
C LEU A 162 -7.55 -12.97 6.19
N ILE A 163 -7.86 -13.88 7.11
CA ILE A 163 -7.39 -13.83 8.49
C ILE A 163 -5.86 -13.79 8.60
N ASP A 164 -5.14 -14.55 7.77
CA ASP A 164 -3.67 -14.59 7.80
C ASP A 164 -3.06 -13.25 7.38
N CYS A 165 -3.56 -12.68 6.27
CA CYS A 165 -3.09 -11.38 5.80
C CYS A 165 -3.50 -10.26 6.77
N ALA A 166 -4.69 -10.32 7.35
CA ALA A 166 -5.14 -9.35 8.35
C ALA A 166 -4.31 -9.41 9.64
N LYS A 167 -3.96 -10.61 10.12
CA LYS A 167 -3.02 -10.82 11.24
C LYS A 167 -1.67 -10.17 10.96
N LEU A 168 -1.13 -10.32 9.74
CA LEU A 168 0.11 -9.65 9.33
C LEU A 168 -0.03 -8.12 9.38
N LEU A 169 -1.11 -7.57 8.81
CA LEU A 169 -1.35 -6.12 8.80
C LEU A 169 -1.49 -5.53 10.22
N VAL A 170 -2.21 -6.20 11.11
CA VAL A 170 -2.34 -5.82 12.53
C VAL A 170 -1.00 -5.94 13.27
N GLY A 171 -0.21 -6.96 12.94
CA GLY A 171 1.16 -7.10 13.42
C GLY A 171 2.04 -5.90 13.03
N PHE A 172 1.96 -5.45 11.78
CA PHE A 172 2.68 -4.25 11.32
C PHE A 172 2.22 -2.99 12.05
N HIS A 173 0.91 -2.81 12.25
CA HIS A 173 0.36 -1.70 13.02
C HIS A 173 0.90 -1.70 14.46
N SER A 174 0.96 -2.87 15.09
CA SER A 174 1.45 -3.01 16.48
C SER A 174 2.90 -2.57 16.68
N GLY A 175 3.75 -2.65 15.65
CA GLY A 175 5.14 -2.17 15.69
C GLY A 175 5.38 -0.87 14.92
N ALA A 176 4.34 -0.25 14.37
CA ALA A 176 4.48 0.89 13.47
C ALA A 176 5.03 2.15 14.18
N ALA A 177 4.68 2.36 15.45
CA ALA A 177 5.12 3.51 16.23
C ALA A 177 6.61 3.44 16.59
N GLU A 178 7.14 2.24 16.79
CA GLU A 178 8.52 1.95 17.18
C GLU A 178 9.44 1.68 15.98
N SER A 179 8.89 1.38 14.82
CA SER A 179 9.64 1.08 13.59
C SER A 179 10.64 2.18 13.21
N LYS A 180 11.74 1.80 12.55
CA LYS A 180 12.68 2.77 11.95
C LYS A 180 12.03 3.58 10.82
N LEU A 181 11.08 2.98 10.09
CA LEU A 181 10.42 3.58 8.93
C LEU A 181 9.03 4.10 9.33
N LYS A 182 8.97 5.32 9.86
CA LYS A 182 7.73 5.90 10.44
C LYS A 182 6.88 6.74 9.48
N ALA A 183 7.21 6.80 8.19
CA ALA A 183 6.58 7.73 7.25
C ALA A 183 5.05 7.51 7.15
N VAL A 184 4.61 6.26 6.95
CA VAL A 184 3.18 5.90 6.91
C VAL A 184 2.51 6.18 8.26
N PHE A 185 3.12 5.74 9.37
CA PHE A 185 2.58 6.00 10.71
C PHE A 185 2.38 7.50 10.98
N LYS A 186 3.37 8.33 10.66
CA LYS A 186 3.27 9.80 10.82
C LYS A 186 2.20 10.42 9.93
N LYS A 187 2.09 9.99 8.67
CA LYS A 187 1.05 10.44 7.74
C LYS A 187 -0.35 10.23 8.33
N TYR A 188 -0.63 9.02 8.80
CA TYR A 188 -1.94 8.64 9.36
C TYR A 188 -2.12 8.98 10.84
N SER A 189 -1.10 9.49 11.52
CA SER A 189 -1.23 10.12 12.85
C SER A 189 -1.70 11.58 12.76
N SER A 190 -1.72 12.16 11.56
CA SER A 190 -2.13 13.55 11.37
C SER A 190 -3.64 13.74 11.51
N ILE A 191 -4.07 14.93 11.93
CA ILE A 191 -5.49 15.31 12.05
C ILE A 191 -6.22 15.18 10.71
N LYS A 192 -5.52 15.44 9.59
CA LYS A 192 -6.08 15.31 8.23
C LYS A 192 -6.52 13.89 7.90
N SER A 193 -5.91 12.89 8.53
CA SER A 193 -6.24 11.47 8.35
C SER A 193 -7.02 10.91 9.55
N GLY A 194 -7.67 11.78 10.34
CA GLY A 194 -8.43 11.38 11.53
C GLY A 194 -7.57 10.79 12.66
N ALA A 195 -6.24 10.97 12.60
CA ALA A 195 -5.28 10.34 13.51
C ALA A 195 -5.44 8.82 13.66
N VAL A 196 -5.92 8.14 12.61
CA VAL A 196 -6.29 6.71 12.66
C VAL A 196 -5.14 5.78 13.06
N ALA A 197 -3.88 6.15 12.80
CA ALA A 197 -2.73 5.36 13.20
C ALA A 197 -2.58 5.23 14.72
N LEU A 198 -3.20 6.14 15.50
CA LEU A 198 -3.14 6.17 16.97
C LEU A 198 -4.17 5.23 17.63
N TYR A 199 -5.09 4.64 16.87
CA TYR A 199 -5.98 3.60 17.40
C TYR A 199 -5.18 2.40 17.90
N SER A 200 -5.69 1.74 18.94
CA SER A 200 -5.11 0.49 19.42
C SER A 200 -5.27 -0.60 18.35
N PRO A 201 -4.20 -1.31 17.96
CA PRO A 201 -4.30 -2.42 17.02
C PRO A 201 -5.32 -3.46 17.50
N ALA A 202 -6.01 -4.12 16.56
CA ALA A 202 -6.97 -5.19 16.84
C ALA A 202 -6.31 -6.48 17.36
N LYS A 203 -5.78 -6.44 18.60
CA LYS A 203 -5.03 -7.54 19.22
C LYS A 203 -5.80 -8.85 19.33
N GLU A 204 -7.14 -8.79 19.31
CA GLU A 204 -8.01 -9.97 19.27
C GLU A 204 -7.68 -10.87 18.07
N LEU A 205 -7.39 -10.27 16.90
CA LEU A 205 -6.97 -11.03 15.73
C LEU A 205 -5.63 -11.75 15.93
N LEU A 206 -4.74 -11.27 16.81
CA LEU A 206 -3.44 -11.89 17.07
C LEU A 206 -3.50 -13.01 18.10
N ALA A 207 -4.58 -13.12 18.88
CA ALA A 207 -4.67 -14.01 20.04
C ALA A 207 -4.99 -15.48 19.69
N GLU A 208 -5.35 -15.80 18.44
CA GLU A 208 -5.70 -17.15 18.02
C GLU A 208 -4.50 -17.88 17.39
N SER A 209 -3.64 -18.44 18.25
CA SER A 209 -2.69 -19.51 17.93
C SER A 209 -2.30 -20.34 19.17
N SER A 210 -3.26 -20.64 20.04
CA SER A 210 -3.03 -21.55 21.18
C SER A 210 -4.33 -22.23 21.62
N SER A 211 -4.87 -23.11 20.79
CA SER A 211 -5.83 -24.14 21.20
C SER A 211 -5.90 -25.22 20.14
N ASP A 212 -4.88 -26.08 20.11
CA ASP A 212 -4.95 -27.47 19.63
C ASP A 212 -3.78 -28.23 20.28
N GLN A 213 -4.02 -28.68 21.52
CA GLN A 213 -3.33 -29.78 22.20
C GLN A 213 -4.37 -30.58 22.97
#